data_AF-A0A1H9VT39-F1
#
_entry.id   AF-A0A1H9VT39-F1
#
_cell.length_a   1.000
_cell.length_b   1.000
_cell.length_c   1.000
_cell.angle_alpha   90.00
_cell.angle_beta   90.00
_cell.angle_gamma   90.00
#
_symmetry.space_group_name_H-M   'P 1'
#
loop_
_entity.id
_entity.type
_entity.pdbx_description
1 polymer ?
#
loop_
_entity_poly.entity_id
_entity_poly.type
_entity_poly.pdbx_seq_one_letter_code
_entity_poly.pdbx_strand_id
1 'polypeptide(L)'
;MKRRRRTEILIQENGQLAQELAETIIDAYECKEILAPQYGLTMIKMRESAKKSLFYIGEVLITEAKVEINNCIGLGIVVGMEDELAKHLAIIDAAYKAKLPETITWRNQLIEAEKQIIKEHAKKQAELFKTKVNFETMEI
;
A
#
# COMPACT_ATOMS: atom_id res chain seq x y z
N MET A 1 -7.16 -12.69 -2.70
CA MET A 1 -6.72 -11.91 -1.52
C MET A 1 -7.56 -10.65 -1.41
N LYS A 2 -7.82 -10.12 -0.21
CA LYS A 2 -8.60 -8.87 -0.06
C LYS A 2 -7.82 -7.69 -0.66
N ARG A 3 -8.51 -6.76 -1.33
CA ARG A 3 -7.93 -5.56 -1.98
C ARG A 3 -7.05 -4.74 -1.03
N ARG A 4 -7.53 -4.47 0.19
CA ARG A 4 -6.78 -3.73 1.21
C ARG A 4 -5.43 -4.39 1.53
N ARG A 5 -5.44 -5.69 1.81
CA ARG A 5 -4.24 -6.45 2.19
C ARG A 5 -3.18 -6.44 1.09
N ARG A 6 -3.57 -6.58 -0.18
CA ARG A 6 -2.58 -6.54 -1.30
C ARG A 6 -1.92 -5.18 -1.41
N THR A 7 -2.71 -4.11 -1.30
CA THR A 7 -2.19 -2.76 -1.43
C THR A 7 -1.27 -2.41 -0.26
N GLU A 8 -1.61 -2.82 0.96
CA GLU A 8 -0.74 -2.67 2.14
C GLU A 8 0.61 -3.37 1.94
N ILE A 9 0.62 -4.62 1.46
CA ILE A 9 1.86 -5.36 1.19
C ILE A 9 2.73 -4.64 0.15
N LEU A 10 2.14 -4.27 -0.99
CA LEU A 10 2.86 -3.64 -2.10
C LEU A 10 3.47 -2.29 -1.72
N ILE A 11 2.81 -1.53 -0.84
CA ILE A 11 3.33 -0.26 -0.32
C ILE A 11 4.45 -0.50 0.71
N GLN A 12 4.28 -1.47 1.60
CA GLN A 12 5.24 -1.76 2.69
C GLN A 12 6.54 -2.43 2.20
N GLU A 13 6.49 -3.09 1.04
CA GLU A 13 7.64 -3.76 0.43
C GLU A 13 8.60 -2.78 -0.30
N ASN A 14 8.33 -1.47 -0.27
CA ASN A 14 9.03 -0.42 -1.03
C ASN A 14 8.76 -0.40 -2.53
N GLY A 15 7.72 -1.08 -3.01
CA GLY A 15 7.21 -0.91 -4.37
C GLY A 15 7.94 -1.67 -5.48
N GLN A 16 9.03 -2.38 -5.19
CA GLN A 16 9.75 -3.20 -6.18
C GLN A 16 8.86 -4.32 -6.70
N LEU A 17 8.19 -5.05 -5.80
CA LEU A 17 7.21 -6.05 -6.20
C LEU A 17 6.06 -5.43 -6.99
N ALA A 18 5.65 -4.20 -6.68
CA ALA A 18 4.60 -3.54 -7.44
C ALA A 18 5.02 -3.27 -8.89
N GLN A 19 6.27 -2.85 -9.10
CA GLN A 19 6.84 -2.67 -10.42
C GLN A 19 6.88 -3.99 -11.20
N GLU A 20 7.49 -5.04 -10.64
CA GLU A 20 7.60 -6.34 -11.31
C GLU A 20 6.24 -6.89 -11.75
N LEU A 21 5.23 -6.82 -10.86
CA LEU A 21 3.90 -7.30 -11.19
C LEU A 21 3.21 -6.43 -12.25
N ALA A 22 3.39 -5.11 -12.19
CA ALA A 22 2.80 -4.21 -13.17
C ALA A 22 3.42 -4.41 -14.57
N GLU A 23 4.74 -4.59 -14.66
CA GLU A 23 5.45 -4.84 -15.92
C GLU A 23 4.89 -6.09 -16.64
N THR A 24 4.60 -7.17 -15.91
CA THR A 24 3.98 -8.37 -16.52
C THR A 24 2.63 -8.11 -17.18
N ILE A 25 1.89 -7.08 -16.73
CA ILE A 25 0.60 -6.69 -17.32
C ILE A 25 0.80 -5.72 -18.47
N ILE A 26 1.74 -4.77 -18.34
CA ILE A 26 2.04 -3.79 -19.39
C ILE A 26 2.49 -4.51 -20.67
N ASP A 27 3.27 -5.59 -20.54
CA ASP A 27 3.76 -6.36 -21.68
C ASP A 27 2.68 -7.22 -22.36
N ALA A 28 1.65 -7.62 -21.60
CA ALA A 28 0.64 -8.58 -22.06
C ALA A 28 -0.71 -7.95 -22.44
N TYR A 29 -1.03 -6.76 -21.92
CA TYR A 29 -2.34 -6.13 -22.05
C TYR A 29 -2.23 -4.64 -22.36
N GLU A 30 -3.19 -4.14 -23.14
CA GLU A 30 -3.33 -2.70 -23.35
C GLU A 30 -3.80 -2.02 -22.05
N CYS A 31 -2.93 -1.19 -21.50
CA CYS A 31 -3.19 -0.41 -20.29
C CYS A 31 -3.48 1.04 -20.68
N LYS A 32 -4.75 1.45 -20.58
CA LYS A 32 -5.14 2.83 -20.90
C LYS A 32 -5.10 3.70 -19.64
N GLU A 33 -4.28 4.74 -19.65
CA GLU A 33 -4.26 5.72 -18.58
C GLU A 33 -5.50 6.63 -18.70
N ILE A 34 -6.39 6.54 -17.71
CA ILE A 34 -7.52 7.48 -17.57
C ILE A 34 -7.05 8.74 -16.85
N LEU A 35 -6.22 8.56 -15.84
CA LEU A 35 -5.62 9.62 -15.05
C LEU A 35 -4.15 9.27 -14.86
N ALA A 36 -3.28 9.99 -15.56
CA ALA A 36 -1.85 9.94 -15.32
C ALA A 36 -1.56 10.30 -13.84
N PRO A 37 -0.43 9.86 -13.27
CA PRO A 37 -0.06 10.20 -11.90
C PRO A 37 -0.17 11.71 -11.66
N GLN A 38 -1.02 12.09 -10.72
CA GLN A 38 -1.21 13.48 -10.34
C GLN A 38 -1.12 13.65 -8.83
N TYR A 39 -0.55 14.78 -8.41
CA TYR A 39 -0.46 15.14 -7.01
C TYR A 39 -1.75 15.76 -6.50
N GLY A 40 -2.14 15.35 -5.30
CA GLY A 40 -3.28 15.88 -4.59
C GLY A 40 -2.96 16.04 -3.11
N LEU A 41 -3.85 16.73 -2.40
CA LEU A 41 -3.79 16.87 -0.96
C LEU A 41 -5.02 16.21 -0.36
N THR A 42 -4.81 15.42 0.70
CA THR A 42 -5.91 14.82 1.46
C THR A 42 -5.85 15.23 2.91
N MET A 43 -7.01 15.57 3.47
CA MET A 43 -7.12 15.98 4.86
C MET A 43 -6.98 14.77 5.81
N ILE A 44 -6.05 14.82 6.76
CA ILE A 44 -5.96 13.83 7.82
C ILE A 44 -7.08 14.05 8.83
N LYS A 45 -7.94 13.06 8.99
CA LYS A 45 -9.01 13.02 9.99
C LYS A 45 -8.53 12.30 11.24
N MET A 46 -8.63 12.97 12.39
CA MET A 46 -8.35 12.42 13.71
C MET A 46 -9.61 12.52 14.58
N ARG A 47 -9.72 11.65 15.60
CA ARG A 47 -10.65 11.86 16.70
C ARG A 47 -9.89 12.33 17.91
N GLU A 48 -10.26 13.49 18.47
CA GLU A 48 -9.62 13.97 19.69
C GLU A 48 -10.04 13.13 20.91
N SER A 49 -9.20 13.09 21.94
CA SER A 49 -9.31 12.16 23.06
C SER A 49 -10.34 12.54 24.12
N ALA A 50 -10.67 13.82 24.29
CA ALA A 50 -11.58 14.34 25.29
C ALA A 50 -13.07 14.07 24.98
N LYS A 51 -13.53 14.36 23.75
CA LYS A 51 -14.94 14.19 23.34
C LYS A 51 -15.13 13.29 22.11
N LYS A 52 -14.07 12.67 21.57
CA LYS A 52 -14.10 11.84 20.35
C LYS A 52 -14.64 12.55 19.09
N SER A 53 -14.59 13.88 19.10
CA SER A 53 -15.05 14.71 18.00
C SER A 53 -14.11 14.63 16.79
N LEU A 54 -14.66 14.83 15.58
CA LEU A 54 -13.89 14.79 14.34
C LEU A 54 -13.04 16.07 14.22
N PHE A 55 -11.73 15.90 14.11
CA PHE A 55 -10.78 16.98 13.97
C PHE A 55 -9.91 16.76 12.72
N TYR A 56 -9.55 17.85 12.06
CA TYR A 56 -8.74 17.84 10.84
C TYR A 56 -7.36 18.44 11.18
N ILE A 57 -6.34 17.58 11.30
CA ILE A 57 -5.04 17.99 11.86
C ILE A 57 -4.08 18.56 10.80
N GLY A 58 -4.43 18.41 9.51
CA GLY A 58 -3.66 18.94 8.40
C GLY A 58 -3.92 18.19 7.10
N GLU A 59 -3.06 18.44 6.12
CA GLU A 59 -3.09 17.86 4.78
C GLU A 59 -1.85 16.99 4.55
N VAL A 60 -2.02 15.94 3.73
CA VAL A 60 -0.93 15.07 3.27
C VAL A 60 -0.92 15.06 1.76
N LEU A 61 0.27 15.23 1.20
CA LEU A 61 0.53 15.04 -0.22
C LEU A 61 0.35 13.58 -0.60
N ILE A 62 -0.46 13.36 -1.63
CA ILE A 62 -0.69 12.05 -2.22
C ILE A 62 -0.45 12.12 -3.71
N THR A 63 -0.04 10.99 -4.29
CA THR A 63 -0.12 10.76 -5.73
C THR A 63 -1.29 9.81 -6.01
N GLU A 64 -2.15 10.16 -6.96
CA GLU A 64 -3.19 9.25 -7.46
C GLU A 64 -3.00 8.95 -8.95
N ALA A 65 -3.34 7.72 -9.36
CA ALA A 65 -3.36 7.29 -10.75
C ALA A 65 -4.57 6.37 -11.01
N LYS A 66 -5.12 6.44 -12.23
CA LYS A 66 -6.22 5.58 -12.68
C LYS A 66 -5.91 4.98 -14.03
N VAL A 67 -6.01 3.66 -14.12
CA VAL A 67 -5.73 2.88 -15.32
C VAL A 67 -6.92 1.99 -15.62
N GLU A 68 -7.23 1.82 -16.90
CA GLU A 68 -8.24 0.92 -17.42
C GLU A 68 -7.60 -0.24 -18.17
N ILE A 69 -8.05 -1.45 -17.84
CA ILE A 69 -7.66 -2.70 -18.51
C ILE A 69 -8.93 -3.52 -18.69
N ASN A 70 -9.23 -3.98 -19.90
CA ASN A 70 -10.42 -4.78 -20.21
C ASN A 70 -11.72 -4.17 -19.62
N ASN A 71 -11.95 -2.86 -19.84
CA ASN A 71 -13.08 -2.08 -19.30
C ASN A 71 -13.19 -2.06 -17.76
N CYS A 72 -12.11 -2.42 -17.05
CA CYS A 72 -12.04 -2.39 -15.59
C CYS A 72 -11.09 -1.28 -15.13
N ILE A 73 -11.61 -0.34 -14.35
CA ILE A 73 -10.84 0.79 -13.84
C ILE A 73 -10.17 0.42 -12.52
N GLY A 74 -8.85 0.45 -12.49
CA GLY A 74 -8.01 0.35 -11.30
C GLY A 74 -7.65 1.73 -10.74
N LEU A 75 -7.33 1.74 -9.44
CA LEU A 75 -6.95 2.96 -8.72
C LEU A 75 -5.70 2.67 -7.87
N GLY A 76 -4.69 3.53 -8.01
CA GLY A 76 -3.52 3.59 -7.14
C GLY A 76 -3.48 4.92 -6.43
N ILE A 77 -3.33 4.91 -5.11
CA ILE A 77 -3.16 6.10 -4.27
C ILE A 77 -2.02 5.83 -3.30
N VAL A 78 -1.04 6.72 -3.26
CA VAL A 78 0.16 6.61 -2.44
C VAL A 78 0.41 7.95 -1.74
N VAL A 79 1.00 7.90 -0.54
CA VAL A 79 1.44 9.10 0.19
C VAL A 79 2.81 9.54 -0.36
N GLY A 80 2.98 10.83 -0.59
CA GLY A 80 4.23 11.41 -1.12
C GLY A 80 4.16 11.66 -2.63
N MET A 81 5.34 11.83 -3.24
CA MET A 81 5.53 12.04 -4.68
C MET A 81 6.01 10.74 -5.32
N GLU A 82 5.11 9.78 -5.48
CA GLU A 82 5.43 8.41 -5.89
C GLU A 82 4.66 8.03 -7.16
N ASP A 83 5.06 8.62 -8.29
CA ASP A 83 4.33 8.52 -9.57
C ASP A 83 4.30 7.11 -10.13
N GLU A 84 5.46 6.46 -10.16
CA GLU A 84 5.60 5.10 -10.68
C GLU A 84 4.83 4.11 -9.80
N LEU A 85 4.98 4.19 -8.48
CA LEU A 85 4.26 3.31 -7.56
C LEU A 85 2.74 3.52 -7.65
N ALA A 86 2.26 4.76 -7.74
CA ALA A 86 0.83 5.03 -7.92
C ALA A 86 0.30 4.40 -9.21
N LYS A 87 1.04 4.52 -10.32
CA LYS A 87 0.69 3.89 -11.59
C LYS A 87 0.70 2.36 -11.51
N HIS A 88 1.75 1.76 -10.94
CA HIS A 88 1.86 0.32 -10.77
C HIS A 88 0.70 -0.24 -9.93
N LEU A 89 0.35 0.43 -8.83
CA LEU A 89 -0.81 0.04 -8.01
C LEU A 89 -2.13 0.15 -8.77
N ALA A 90 -2.30 1.17 -9.62
CA ALA A 90 -3.49 1.32 -10.45
C ALA A 90 -3.62 0.17 -11.47
N ILE A 91 -2.52 -0.22 -12.12
CA ILE A 91 -2.45 -1.35 -13.06
C ILE A 91 -2.81 -2.66 -12.36
N ILE A 92 -2.17 -2.94 -11.22
CA ILE A 92 -2.43 -4.15 -10.42
C ILE A 92 -3.90 -4.19 -9.98
N ASP A 93 -4.45 -3.06 -9.54
CA ASP A 93 -5.85 -2.99 -9.13
C ASP A 93 -6.82 -3.27 -10.28
N ALA A 94 -6.53 -2.74 -11.47
CA ALA A 94 -7.29 -3.00 -12.70
C ALA A 94 -7.21 -4.48 -13.10
N ALA A 95 -6.01 -5.06 -13.11
CA ALA A 95 -5.77 -6.48 -13.42
C ALA A 95 -6.58 -7.41 -12.51
N TYR A 96 -6.60 -7.14 -11.20
CA TYR A 96 -7.42 -7.90 -10.26
C TYR A 96 -8.93 -7.74 -10.47
N LYS A 97 -9.40 -6.57 -10.92
CA LYS A 97 -10.83 -6.36 -11.24
C LYS A 97 -11.22 -7.06 -12.54
N ALA A 98 -10.35 -7.03 -13.54
CA ALA A 98 -10.48 -7.74 -14.81
C ALA A 98 -10.31 -9.26 -14.68
N LYS A 99 -9.89 -9.76 -13.51
CA LYS A 99 -9.66 -11.19 -13.22
C LYS A 99 -8.66 -11.83 -14.20
N LEU A 100 -7.57 -11.12 -14.50
CA LEU A 100 -6.53 -11.62 -15.39
C LEU A 100 -5.83 -12.87 -14.82
N PRO A 101 -5.39 -13.82 -15.65
CA PRO A 101 -4.78 -15.08 -15.20
C PRO A 101 -3.50 -14.90 -14.38
N GLU A 102 -2.71 -13.87 -14.65
CA GLU A 102 -1.45 -13.53 -13.96
C GLU A 102 -1.70 -13.23 -12.47
N THR A 103 -2.89 -12.73 -12.13
CA THR A 103 -3.25 -12.43 -10.73
C THR A 103 -3.24 -13.66 -9.81
N ILE A 104 -3.29 -14.86 -10.40
CA ILE A 104 -3.20 -16.14 -9.68
C ILE A 104 -1.75 -16.42 -9.26
N THR A 105 -0.77 -16.18 -10.13
CA THR A 105 0.65 -16.47 -9.86
C THR A 105 1.22 -15.51 -8.81
N TRP A 106 0.78 -14.25 -8.82
CA TRP A 106 1.20 -13.22 -7.86
C TRP A 106 0.88 -13.57 -6.40
N ARG A 107 -0.09 -14.46 -6.16
CA ARG A 107 -0.51 -14.83 -4.79
C ARG A 107 0.66 -15.34 -3.96
N ASN A 108 1.53 -16.16 -4.54
CA ASN A 108 2.65 -16.75 -3.81
C ASN A 108 3.70 -15.69 -3.47
N GLN A 109 4.02 -14.80 -4.41
CA GLN A 109 4.95 -13.69 -4.20
C GLN A 109 4.44 -12.74 -3.11
N LEU A 110 3.15 -12.36 -3.15
CA LEU A 110 2.55 -11.48 -2.15
C LEU A 110 2.55 -12.08 -0.73
N ILE A 111 2.33 -13.39 -0.61
CA ILE A 111 2.39 -14.09 0.69
C ILE A 111 3.82 -14.09 1.23
N GLU A 112 4.81 -14.29 0.38
CA GLU A 112 6.21 -14.29 0.80
C GLU A 112 6.68 -12.89 1.21
N ALA A 113 6.34 -11.87 0.43
CA ALA A 113 6.61 -10.47 0.78
C ALA A 113 5.99 -10.10 2.13
N GLU A 114 4.73 -10.48 2.37
CA GLU A 114 4.05 -10.23 3.64
C GLU A 114 4.79 -10.86 4.84
N LYS A 115 5.31 -12.09 4.70
CA LYS A 115 6.10 -12.72 5.77
C LYS A 115 7.37 -11.94 6.07
N GLN A 116 8.07 -11.45 5.04
CA GLN A 116 9.29 -10.67 5.25
C GLN A 116 9.01 -9.33 5.92
N ILE A 117 7.96 -8.64 5.50
CA ILE A 117 7.46 -7.43 6.15
C ILE A 117 7.19 -7.69 7.64
N ILE A 118 6.44 -8.75 7.97
CA ILE A 118 6.13 -9.10 9.37
C ILE A 118 7.42 -9.38 10.17
N LYS A 119 8.37 -10.11 9.58
CA LYS A 119 9.64 -10.45 10.21
C LYS A 119 10.48 -9.19 10.48
N GLU A 120 10.55 -8.26 9.55
CA GLU A 120 11.24 -6.98 9.72
C GLU A 120 10.58 -6.11 10.78
N HIS A 121 9.25 -6.03 10.78
CA HIS A 121 8.51 -5.32 11.82
C HIS A 121 8.76 -5.91 13.20
N ALA A 122 8.76 -7.23 13.34
CA ALA A 122 9.05 -7.91 14.61
C ALA A 122 10.48 -7.61 15.08
N LYS A 123 11.46 -7.58 14.17
CA LYS A 123 12.85 -7.21 14.49
C LYS A 123 12.96 -5.76 14.98
N LYS A 124 12.37 -4.81 14.24
CA LYS A 124 12.32 -3.38 14.63
C LYS A 124 11.64 -3.21 16.00
N GLN A 125 10.56 -3.94 16.23
CA GLN A 125 9.84 -3.88 17.51
C GLN A 125 10.69 -4.43 18.67
N ALA A 126 11.42 -5.53 18.45
CA ALA A 126 12.34 -6.08 19.45
C ALA A 126 13.48 -5.11 19.81
N GLU A 127 13.96 -4.32 18.84
CA GLU A 127 14.94 -3.26 19.10
C GLU A 127 14.36 -2.13 19.97
N LEU A 128 13.14 -1.67 19.68
CA LEU A 128 12.43 -0.67 20.49
C LEU A 128 12.14 -1.18 21.92
N PHE A 129 11.88 -2.47 22.10
CA PHE A 129 11.67 -3.03 23.44
C PHE A 129 12.90 -2.91 24.35
N LYS A 130 14.11 -2.77 23.81
CA LYS A 130 15.33 -2.54 24.61
C LYS A 130 15.30 -1.20 25.35
N THR A 131 14.51 -0.23 24.88
CA THR A 131 14.35 1.08 25.53
C THR A 131 13.13 1.13 26.46
N LYS A 132 12.45 0.00 26.69
CA LYS A 132 11.31 -0.07 27.60
C LYS A 132 11.80 0.02 29.05
N VAL A 133 11.40 1.10 29.74
CA VAL A 133 11.64 1.23 31.18
C VAL A 133 10.72 0.26 31.93
N ASN A 134 11.31 -0.56 32.80
CA ASN A 134 10.55 -1.42 33.72
C ASN A 134 10.39 -0.73 35.08
N PHE A 135 9.15 -0.61 35.54
CA PHE A 135 8.82 0.00 36.83
C PHE A 135 8.50 -1.05 37.92
N GLU A 136 8.52 -2.34 37.59
CA GLU A 136 8.33 -3.42 38.56
C GLU A 136 9.61 -3.58 39.40
N THR A 137 9.58 -3.12 40.65
CA THR A 137 10.54 -3.48 41.70
C THR A 137 10.18 -4.85 42.28
N MET A 138 11.14 -5.77 42.37
CA MET A 138 11.00 -6.99 43.19
C MET A 138 10.69 -6.56 44.64
N GLU A 139 9.47 -6.83 45.10
CA GLU A 139 9.19 -6.85 46.54
C GLU A 139 9.98 -8.02 47.14
N ILE A 140 10.83 -7.72 48.12
CA ILE A 140 11.59 -8.68 48.94
C ILE A 140 10.67 -9.19 50.05
#